data_AF-A0A926QLG5-F1
#
_entry.id   AF-A0A926QLG5-F1
#
_cell.length_a   1.000
_cell.length_b   1.000
_cell.length_c   1.000
_cell.angle_alpha   90.00
_cell.angle_beta   90.00
_cell.angle_gamma   90.00
#
_symmetry.space_group_name_H-M   'P 1'
#
loop_
_entity.id
_entity.type
_entity.pdbx_description
1 polymer ?
#
loop_
_entity_poly.entity_id
_entity_poly.type
_entity_poly.pdbx_seq_one_letter_code
_entity_poly.pdbx_strand_id
1 'polypeptide(L)'
;MQEDTMQLTGIATVTPKGVHFRNLYYSCPRAISERWFENAKISGGWDIKILYNPVDFNLIFLEGENDEELESCYLVEYCMYQNSKLEKYFRSIQELKSRRQHYRKSKEN
;
A
#
# COMPACT_ATOMS: atom_id res chain seq x y z
N MET A 1 -20.01 27.20 -3.44
CA MET A 1 -19.72 26.04 -4.31
C MET A 1 -19.28 24.94 -3.37
N GLN A 2 -20.19 24.03 -3.04
CA GLN A 2 -19.82 22.84 -2.26
C GLN A 2 -19.02 21.96 -3.22
N GLU A 3 -17.79 21.62 -2.84
CA GLU A 3 -16.98 20.69 -3.61
C GLU A 3 -17.71 19.34 -3.57
N ASP A 4 -18.36 18.97 -4.68
CA ASP A 4 -18.91 17.64 -4.90
C ASP A 4 -17.75 16.64 -4.88
N THR A 5 -17.35 16.25 -3.67
CA THR A 5 -16.34 15.23 -3.45
C THR A 5 -17.01 13.92 -3.82
N MET A 6 -16.77 13.46 -5.04
CA MET A 6 -17.37 12.24 -5.58
C MET A 6 -16.80 11.02 -4.84
N GLN A 7 -17.40 10.70 -3.69
CA GLN A 7 -17.10 9.51 -2.91
C GLN A 7 -17.82 8.33 -3.54
N LEU A 8 -17.05 7.30 -3.89
CA LEU A 8 -17.57 6.04 -4.40
C LEU A 8 -17.51 5.00 -3.29
N THR A 9 -18.49 4.10 -3.27
CA THR A 9 -18.48 2.94 -2.38
C THR A 9 -17.70 1.79 -3.00
N GLY A 10 -16.95 1.08 -2.17
CA GLY A 10 -16.18 -0.10 -2.54
C GLY A 10 -16.28 -1.17 -1.47
N ILE A 11 -15.86 -2.38 -1.82
CA ILE A 11 -15.70 -3.49 -0.88
C ILE A 11 -14.21 -3.75 -0.74
N ALA A 12 -13.70 -3.68 0.48
CA ALA A 12 -12.34 -4.04 0.82
C ALA A 12 -12.34 -5.30 1.68
N THR A 13 -11.27 -6.08 1.62
CA THR A 13 -11.14 -7.32 2.39
C THR A 13 -10.11 -7.13 3.48
N VAL A 14 -10.48 -7.32 4.74
CA VAL A 14 -9.53 -7.37 5.85
C VAL A 14 -8.71 -8.64 5.72
N THR A 15 -7.39 -8.50 5.62
CA THR A 15 -6.45 -9.62 5.56
C THR A 15 -5.45 -9.51 6.70
N PRO A 16 -4.69 -10.58 7.01
CA PRO A 16 -3.61 -10.50 8.01
C PRO A 16 -2.51 -9.48 7.69
N LYS A 17 -2.43 -9.01 6.43
CA LYS A 17 -1.44 -8.03 5.97
C LYS A 17 -1.95 -6.59 6.03
N GLY A 18 -3.25 -6.38 6.17
CA GLY A 18 -3.89 -5.07 6.00
C GLY A 18 -5.28 -5.18 5.38
N VAL A 19 -5.99 -4.06 5.32
CA VAL A 19 -7.24 -3.92 4.57
C VAL A 19 -6.90 -3.86 3.08
N HIS A 20 -7.23 -4.90 2.34
CA HIS A 20 -6.89 -5.04 0.93
C HIS A 20 -7.99 -4.48 0.03
N PHE A 21 -7.64 -3.51 -0.82
CA PHE A 21 -8.53 -2.95 -1.82
C PHE A 21 -7.74 -2.61 -3.08
N ARG A 22 -8.20 -3.08 -4.26
CA ARG A 22 -7.56 -2.82 -5.56
C ARG A 22 -6.03 -3.03 -5.58
N ASN A 23 -5.54 -4.13 -5.01
CA ASN A 23 -4.11 -4.48 -4.92
C ASN A 23 -3.27 -3.54 -4.04
N LEU A 24 -3.92 -2.72 -3.23
CA LEU A 24 -3.33 -1.85 -2.23
C LEU A 24 -3.75 -2.32 -0.84
N TYR A 25 -2.92 -2.03 0.17
CA TYR A 25 -3.20 -2.35 1.57
C TYR A 25 -3.36 -1.07 2.37
N TYR A 26 -4.33 -1.05 3.27
CA TYR A 26 -4.65 0.09 4.12
C TYR A 26 -4.67 -0.32 5.59
N SER A 27 -4.54 0.66 6.48
CA SER A 27 -4.70 0.48 7.93
C SER A 27 -5.29 1.75 8.55
N CYS A 28 -6.13 1.56 9.58
CA CYS A 28 -6.67 2.63 10.42
C CYS A 28 -6.43 2.33 11.91
N PRO A 29 -6.59 3.32 12.79
CA PRO A 29 -6.52 3.13 14.23
C PRO A 29 -7.45 2.04 14.77
N ARG A 30 -8.70 1.95 14.30
CA ARG A 30 -9.67 0.91 14.73
C ARG A 30 -9.23 -0.49 14.34
N ALA A 31 -8.75 -0.67 13.11
CA ALA A 31 -8.24 -1.97 12.67
C ALA A 31 -7.08 -2.46 13.56
N ILE A 32 -6.28 -1.53 14.09
CA ILE A 32 -5.21 -1.83 15.05
C ILE A 32 -5.80 -2.09 16.45
N SER A 33 -6.68 -1.23 16.97
CA SER A 33 -7.22 -1.38 18.33
C SER A 33 -8.06 -2.64 18.50
N GLU A 34 -8.85 -2.99 17.48
CA GLU A 34 -9.69 -4.19 17.43
C GLU A 34 -8.95 -5.43 16.91
N ARG A 35 -7.64 -5.31 16.65
CA ARG A 35 -6.76 -6.41 16.22
C ARG A 35 -7.29 -7.15 14.99
N TRP A 36 -7.80 -6.41 14.02
CA TRP A 36 -8.40 -6.97 12.82
C TRP A 36 -7.44 -7.92 12.07
N PHE A 37 -6.16 -7.56 12.02
CA PHE A 37 -5.15 -8.35 11.31
C PHE A 37 -4.81 -9.67 12.03
N GLU A 38 -4.84 -9.70 13.37
CA GLU A 38 -4.66 -10.92 14.15
C GLU A 38 -5.89 -11.83 14.00
N ASN A 39 -7.08 -11.25 14.11
CA ASN A 39 -8.34 -11.97 13.93
C ASN A 39 -8.45 -12.57 12.53
N ALA A 40 -8.07 -11.81 11.50
CA ALA A 40 -8.05 -12.29 10.12
C ALA A 40 -7.05 -13.44 9.90
N LYS A 41 -5.98 -13.49 10.71
CA LYS A 41 -4.99 -14.57 10.67
C LYS A 41 -5.51 -15.88 11.28
N ILE A 42 -6.37 -15.77 12.29
CA ILE A 42 -6.92 -16.92 13.04
C ILE A 42 -8.20 -17.42 12.37
N SER A 43 -9.13 -16.51 12.09
CA SER A 43 -10.50 -16.82 11.65
C SER A 43 -10.70 -16.69 10.14
N GLY A 44 -9.73 -16.13 9.42
CA GLY A 44 -9.86 -15.78 8.00
C GLY A 44 -10.30 -14.33 7.79
N GLY A 45 -10.01 -13.81 6.60
CA GLY A 45 -10.39 -12.44 6.22
C GLY A 45 -11.88 -12.25 6.00
N TRP A 46 -12.36 -11.02 6.12
CA TRP A 46 -13.75 -10.65 5.88
C TRP A 46 -13.85 -9.35 5.08
N ASP A 47 -15.00 -9.16 4.44
CA ASP A 47 -15.26 -7.99 3.62
C ASP A 47 -15.92 -6.87 4.41
N ILE A 48 -15.48 -5.65 4.16
CA ILE A 48 -15.99 -4.41 4.74
C ILE A 48 -16.32 -3.41 3.64
N LYS A 49 -17.33 -2.58 3.89
CA LYS A 49 -17.66 -1.47 3.00
C LYS A 49 -16.72 -0.31 3.27
N ILE A 50 -16.26 0.32 2.21
CA ILE A 50 -15.38 1.49 2.24
C ILE A 50 -15.93 2.59 1.34
N LEU A 51 -15.57 3.83 1.65
CA LEU A 51 -15.71 4.97 0.77
C LEU A 51 -14.32 5.37 0.29
N TYR A 52 -14.17 5.66 -1.00
CA TYR A 52 -12.89 6.05 -1.57
C TYR A 52 -13.08 7.12 -2.65
N ASN A 53 -12.02 7.88 -2.89
CA ASN A 53 -11.96 8.84 -3.99
C ASN A 53 -11.26 8.18 -5.19
N PRO A 54 -11.86 8.12 -6.39
CA PRO A 54 -11.20 7.55 -7.56
C PRO A 54 -9.96 8.35 -8.01
N VAL A 55 -9.79 9.59 -7.54
CA VAL A 55 -8.63 10.45 -7.82
C VAL A 55 -7.54 10.29 -6.77
N ASP A 56 -7.90 10.00 -5.51
CA ASP A 56 -6.96 9.84 -4.41
C ASP A 56 -7.08 8.46 -3.75
N PHE A 57 -6.08 7.62 -4.01
CA PHE A 57 -6.00 6.27 -3.46
C PHE A 57 -5.20 6.19 -2.16
N ASN A 58 -4.67 7.31 -1.64
CA ASN A 58 -3.89 7.28 -0.39
C ASN A 58 -4.76 7.06 0.84
N LEU A 59 -6.05 7.36 0.72
CA LEU A 59 -6.99 7.34 1.83
C LEU A 59 -8.30 6.69 1.41
N ILE A 60 -8.81 5.84 2.29
CA ILE A 60 -10.16 5.29 2.22
C ILE A 60 -10.84 5.55 3.56
N PHE A 61 -12.16 5.64 3.56
CA PHE A 61 -12.94 5.84 4.77
C PHE A 61 -13.78 4.61 5.07
N LEU A 62 -13.94 4.31 6.34
CA LEU A 62 -14.85 3.30 6.85
C LEU A 62 -16.05 3.97 7.50
N GLU A 63 -17.22 3.39 7.30
CA GLU A 63 -18.40 3.71 8.11
C GLU A 63 -18.11 3.24 9.55
N GLY A 64 -18.23 4.16 10.50
CA GLY A 64 -18.14 3.91 11.93
C GLY A 64 -19.39 3.19 12.46
N GLU A 65 -19.39 2.88 13.75
CA GLU A 65 -20.54 2.21 14.39
C GLU A 65 -21.78 3.11 14.49
N ASN A 66 -21.57 4.42 14.52
CA ASN A 66 -22.62 5.42 14.40
C ASN A 66 -22.41 6.09 13.05
N ASP A 67 -23.40 6.08 12.16
CA ASP A 67 -23.36 6.59 10.77
C ASP A 67 -22.74 8.00 10.58
N GLU A 68 -22.43 8.73 11.65
CA GLU A 68 -21.78 10.04 11.65
C GLU A 68 -20.23 10.00 11.80
N GLU A 69 -19.64 8.89 12.23
CA GLU A 69 -18.18 8.79 12.40
C GLU A 69 -17.53 8.07 11.20
N LEU A 70 -16.96 8.86 10.27
CA LEU A 70 -16.10 8.31 9.23
C LEU A 70 -14.69 8.12 9.75
N GLU A 71 -14.19 6.90 9.63
CA GLU A 71 -12.85 6.58 10.06
C GLU A 71 -11.87 6.50 8.89
N SER A 72 -10.82 7.31 8.95
CA SER A 72 -9.79 7.37 7.91
C SER A 72 -8.81 6.20 7.99
N CYS A 73 -8.70 5.43 6.92
CA CYS A 73 -7.65 4.44 6.71
C CYS A 73 -6.61 4.97 5.73
N TYR A 74 -5.35 4.79 6.07
CA TYR A 74 -4.22 5.26 5.29
C TYR A 74 -3.60 4.11 4.50
N LEU A 75 -3.15 4.40 3.29
CA LEU A 75 -2.42 3.47 2.46
C LEU A 75 -1.14 3.03 3.18
N VAL A 76 -1.05 1.74 3.47
CA VAL A 76 0.14 1.08 3.97
C VAL A 76 0.85 0.52 2.75
N GLU A 77 1.86 1.26 2.30
CA GLU A 77 2.71 0.84 1.19
C GLU A 77 3.54 -0.39 1.62
N TYR A 78 2.95 -1.59 1.57
CA TYR A 78 3.73 -2.82 1.67
C TYR A 78 4.51 -2.93 0.36
N CYS A 79 5.77 -2.53 0.45
CA CYS A 79 6.56 -2.06 -0.65
C CYS A 79 6.92 -3.15 -1.67
N MET A 80 6.00 -3.49 -2.59
CA MET A 80 6.41 -4.04 -3.89
C MET A 80 7.01 -2.95 -4.79
N TYR A 81 6.73 -1.67 -4.50
CA TYR A 81 7.25 -0.54 -5.26
C TYR A 81 8.75 -0.26 -4.99
N GLN A 82 9.26 -0.51 -3.77
CA GLN A 82 10.70 -0.43 -3.47
C GLN A 82 11.50 -1.49 -4.23
N ASN A 83 10.98 -2.69 -4.42
CA ASN A 83 11.75 -3.74 -5.11
C ASN A 83 12.09 -3.33 -6.54
N SER A 84 11.14 -2.77 -7.31
CA SER A 84 11.43 -2.40 -8.69
C SER A 84 12.45 -1.25 -8.83
N LYS A 85 12.42 -0.26 -7.93
CA LYS A 85 13.35 0.88 -7.95
C LYS A 85 14.72 0.47 -7.41
N LEU A 86 14.74 -0.35 -6.36
CA LEU A 86 15.95 -0.89 -5.76
C LEU A 86 16.66 -1.88 -6.71
N GLU A 87 15.92 -2.74 -7.40
CA GLU A 87 16.46 -3.64 -8.43
C GLU A 87 17.09 -2.87 -9.59
N LYS A 88 16.40 -1.83 -10.09
CA LYS A 88 16.95 -0.94 -11.12
C LYS A 88 18.23 -0.25 -10.64
N TYR A 89 18.24 0.25 -9.40
CA TYR A 89 19.43 0.86 -8.80
C TYR A 89 20.59 -0.14 -8.68
N PHE A 90 20.33 -1.34 -8.15
CA PHE A 90 21.34 -2.40 -8.05
C PHE A 90 21.90 -2.77 -9.43
N ARG A 91 21.06 -2.91 -10.45
CA ARG A 91 21.49 -3.20 -11.82
C ARG A 91 22.43 -2.12 -12.36
N SER A 92 22.07 -0.85 -12.21
CA SER A 92 22.91 0.27 -12.64
C SER A 92 24.28 0.29 -11.92
N ILE A 93 24.32 0.01 -10.62
CA ILE A 93 25.59 -0.05 -9.87
C ILE A 93 26.48 -1.21 -10.36
N GLN A 94 25.92 -2.37 -10.70
CA GLN A 94 26.68 -3.50 -11.23
C GLN A 94 27.25 -3.24 -12.62
N GLU A 95 26.49 -2.58 -13.50
CA GLU A 95 26.98 -2.17 -14.82
C GLU A 95 28.14 -1.19 -14.72
N LEU A 96 28.02 -0.17 -13.86
CA LEU A 96 29.08 0.80 -13.63
C LEU A 96 30.36 0.15 -13.09
N LYS A 97 30.25 -0.80 -12.15
CA LYS A 97 31.39 -1.59 -11.64
C LYS A 97 32.06 -2.41 -12.75
N SER A 98 31.27 -3.09 -13.58
CA SER A 98 31.76 -3.93 -14.68
C SER A 98 32.49 -3.11 -15.75
N ARG A 99 31.96 -1.94 -16.11
CA ARG A 99 32.63 -0.99 -17.01
C ARG A 99 33.96 -0.51 -16.44
N ARG A 100 33.99 -0.14 -15.15
CA ARG A 100 35.22 0.29 -14.46
C ARG A 100 36.31 -0.78 -14.47
N GLN A 101 35.93 -2.05 -14.27
CA GLN A 101 36.87 -3.17 -14.31
C GLN A 101 37.45 -3.41 -15.71
N HIS A 102 36.61 -3.32 -16.75
CA HIS A 102 37.08 -3.41 -18.14
C HIS A 102 38.05 -2.28 -18.48
N TYR A 103 37.75 -1.04 -18.08
CA TYR A 103 38.64 0.11 -18.27
C TYR A 103 39.98 -0.01 -17.53
N ARG A 104 40.01 -0.66 -16.36
CA ARG A 104 41.26 -0.91 -15.63
C ARG A 104 42.12 -1.96 -16.33
N LYS A 105 41.51 -3.07 -16.75
CA LYS A 105 42.20 -4.14 -17.49
C LYS A 105 42.71 -3.67 -18.86
N SER A 106 42.00 -2.78 -19.54
CA SER A 106 42.44 -2.20 -20.82
C SER A 106 43.54 -1.14 -20.69
N LYS A 107 43.89 -0.71 -19.47
CA LYS A 107 45.02 0.19 -19.20
C LYS A 107 46.26 -0.54 -18.67
N GLU A 108 46.11 -1.80 -18.25
CA GLU A 108 47.18 -2.65 -17.72
C GLU A 108 47.77 -3.60 -18.80
N ASN A 109 47.16 -3.66 -19.98
CA ASN A 109 47.72 -4.24 -21.23
C ASN A 109 48.16 -3.10 -22.17
#